data_AF-M1CQW7-F1
#
_entry.id   AF-M1CQW7-F1
#
_cell.length_a   1.000
_cell.length_b   1.000
_cell.length_c   1.000
_cell.angle_alpha   90.00
_cell.angle_beta   90.00
_cell.angle_gamma   90.00
#
_symmetry.space_group_name_H-M   'P 1'
#
loop_
_entity.id
_entity.type
_entity.pdbx_description
1 polymer ?
#
loop_
_entity_poly.entity_id
_entity_poly.type
_entity_poly.pdbx_seq_one_letter_code
_entity_poly.pdbx_strand_id
1 'polypeptide(L)'
;MRRTALNTIYQATSVDYTNKCNTPVAVLFSGGLDSMILAALLDKCMNAKYEIDLLNVSFDGPFAPDRISARAGLKELQKIAPSRRWKLVEIDADLLKLTSETKHVMSLINPARTYMDLNIGIALWLAASGDGCLQGETGNDDTCGSVKYKSAARILLVGAGADEQCAGYGRHRTKYRNGSWLGLNDEMKLDMQRIWKRNLGRDDRCIADNGKEARFPFLDEDVIRILLDIPLWEIADLNQPIGIGDKKILREVNFTS
;
A
#
# COMPACT_ATOMS: atom_id res chain seq x y z
N MET A 1 26.83 23.66 -7.30
CA MET A 1 27.57 22.49 -6.77
C MET A 1 27.27 22.37 -5.28
N ARG A 2 26.13 21.75 -4.91
CA ARG A 2 25.72 21.52 -3.52
C ARG A 2 25.88 20.02 -3.25
N ARG A 3 26.72 19.68 -2.27
CA ARG A 3 26.99 18.31 -1.82
C ARG A 3 25.70 17.69 -1.26
N THR A 4 25.24 16.61 -1.89
CA THR A 4 24.21 15.74 -1.37
C THR A 4 24.77 15.00 -0.16
N ALA A 5 24.32 15.37 1.04
CA ALA A 5 24.61 14.60 2.23
C ALA A 5 23.81 13.29 2.16
N LEU A 6 24.51 12.18 2.00
CA LEU A 6 23.98 10.83 2.19
C LEU A 6 23.57 10.70 3.66
N ASN A 7 22.31 10.99 3.98
CA ASN A 7 21.75 10.67 5.28
C ASN A 7 21.52 9.16 5.34
N THR A 8 22.52 8.43 5.82
CA THR A 8 22.39 7.03 6.23
C THR A 8 21.52 6.98 7.48
N ILE A 9 20.20 6.90 7.29
CA ILE A 9 19.28 6.60 8.39
C ILE A 9 19.48 5.12 8.76
N TYR A 10 19.65 4.86 10.07
CA TYR A 10 20.09 3.63 10.75
C TYR A 10 21.59 3.49 11.02
N GLN A 11 22.08 4.17 12.07
CA GLN A 11 23.14 3.61 12.90
C GLN A 11 22.51 2.57 13.83
N ALA A 12 22.65 1.30 13.48
CA ALA A 12 22.31 0.19 14.36
C ALA A 12 23.30 0.17 15.54
N THR A 13 22.81 0.38 16.76
CA THR A 13 23.53 -0.02 17.97
C THR A 13 23.84 -1.51 17.88
N SER A 14 25.12 -1.84 17.97
CA SER A 14 25.64 -3.21 17.92
C SER A 14 25.08 -4.04 19.08
N VAL A 15 24.02 -4.78 18.80
CA VAL A 15 23.54 -5.87 19.63
C VAL A 15 23.64 -7.13 18.78
N ASP A 16 24.50 -8.04 19.20
CA ASP A 16 24.70 -9.35 18.58
C ASP A 16 23.35 -10.09 18.46
N TYR A 17 22.78 -10.09 17.25
CA TYR A 17 21.65 -10.94 16.88
C TYR A 17 22.13 -11.95 15.85
N THR A 18 22.33 -13.17 16.33
CA THR A 18 22.32 -14.42 15.54
C THR A 18 21.25 -14.35 14.43
N ASN A 19 21.65 -14.33 13.16
CA ASN A 19 20.91 -14.76 11.96
C ASN A 19 19.37 -14.59 11.97
N LYS A 20 18.83 -13.51 12.51
CA LYS A 20 17.40 -13.20 12.42
C LYS A 20 17.18 -12.44 11.15
N CYS A 21 16.27 -12.97 10.34
CA CYS A 21 15.87 -12.30 9.13
C CYS A 21 15.22 -10.96 9.48
N ASN A 22 15.88 -9.88 9.08
CA ASN A 22 15.51 -8.54 9.49
C ASN A 22 14.61 -7.93 8.41
N THR A 23 13.32 -7.82 8.73
CA THR A 23 12.31 -7.16 7.90
C THR A 23 11.92 -5.85 8.59
N PRO A 24 12.63 -4.73 8.32
CA PRO A 24 12.36 -3.46 9.01
C PRO A 24 11.08 -2.78 8.50
N VAL A 25 10.72 -3.02 7.24
CA VAL A 25 9.64 -2.33 6.52
C VAL A 25 8.77 -3.35 5.80
N ALA A 26 7.46 -3.16 5.84
CA ALA A 26 6.50 -3.91 5.04
C ALA A 26 5.63 -2.96 4.21
N VAL A 27 4.98 -3.49 3.18
CA VAL A 27 4.06 -2.74 2.31
C VAL A 27 2.65 -3.31 2.50
N LEU A 28 1.65 -2.45 2.71
CA LEU A 28 0.26 -2.84 2.55
C LEU A 28 -0.01 -3.05 1.05
N PHE A 29 -0.18 -4.31 0.67
CA PHE A 29 0.00 -4.73 -0.71
C PHE A 29 -1.26 -5.38 -1.27
N SER A 30 -2.01 -4.64 -2.09
CA SER A 30 -3.20 -5.16 -2.79
C SER A 30 -2.87 -5.77 -4.15
N GLY A 31 -1.65 -5.54 -4.67
CA GLY A 31 -1.31 -5.83 -6.07
C GLY A 31 -1.79 -4.76 -7.05
N GLY A 32 -2.51 -3.75 -6.57
CA GLY A 32 -2.85 -2.56 -7.36
C GLY A 32 -1.63 -1.68 -7.63
N LEU A 33 -1.77 -0.80 -8.62
CA LEU A 33 -0.73 0.09 -9.15
C LEU A 33 0.09 0.79 -8.03
N ASP A 34 -0.59 1.39 -7.07
CA ASP A 34 0.05 2.23 -6.06
C ASP A 34 0.95 1.39 -5.14
N SER A 35 0.43 0.25 -4.66
CA SER A 35 1.20 -0.68 -3.82
C SER A 35 2.34 -1.38 -4.57
N MET A 36 2.16 -1.63 -5.88
CA MET A 36 3.20 -2.18 -6.76
C MET A 36 4.36 -1.20 -6.93
N ILE A 37 4.06 0.07 -7.18
CA ILE A 37 5.06 1.15 -7.28
C ILE A 37 5.84 1.26 -5.97
N LEU A 38 5.15 1.28 -4.82
CA LEU A 38 5.81 1.37 -3.52
C LEU A 38 6.72 0.17 -3.26
N ALA A 39 6.27 -1.05 -3.58
CA ALA A 39 7.09 -2.24 -3.45
C ALA A 39 8.34 -2.15 -4.35
N ALA A 40 8.16 -1.85 -5.63
CA ALA A 40 9.27 -1.75 -6.59
C ALA A 40 10.30 -0.66 -6.20
N LEU A 41 9.84 0.49 -5.70
CA LEU A 41 10.73 1.55 -5.19
C LEU A 41 11.45 1.12 -3.92
N LEU A 42 10.78 0.40 -3.02
CA LEU A 42 11.38 -0.05 -1.77
C LEU A 42 12.57 -0.99 -2.01
N ASP A 43 12.50 -1.85 -3.03
CA ASP A 43 13.64 -2.67 -3.43
C ASP A 43 14.86 -1.82 -3.82
N LYS A 44 14.65 -0.76 -4.61
CA LYS A 44 15.74 0.13 -5.04
C LYS A 44 16.35 0.94 -3.89
N CYS A 45 15.56 1.23 -2.85
CA CYS A 45 16.00 2.05 -1.72
C CYS A 45 16.58 1.23 -0.56
N MET A 46 16.23 -0.05 -0.43
CA MET A 46 16.68 -0.91 0.66
C MET A 46 17.85 -1.81 0.28
N ASN A 47 18.78 -2.01 1.20
CA ASN A 47 19.86 -2.98 1.03
C ASN A 47 19.29 -4.41 0.81
N ALA A 48 19.84 -5.14 -0.16
CA ALA A 48 19.40 -6.49 -0.54
C ALA A 48 19.45 -7.52 0.61
N LYS A 49 20.21 -7.27 1.67
CA LYS A 49 20.25 -8.14 2.86
C LYS A 49 18.92 -8.19 3.62
N TYR A 50 18.13 -7.11 3.56
CA TYR A 50 16.84 -7.01 4.23
C TYR A 50 15.72 -7.60 3.37
N GLU A 51 14.78 -8.27 4.00
CA GLU A 51 13.57 -8.75 3.33
C GLU A 51 12.49 -7.67 3.29
N ILE A 52 11.54 -7.85 2.38
CA ILE A 52 10.35 -7.01 2.29
C ILE A 52 9.11 -7.90 2.43
N ASP A 53 8.32 -7.63 3.47
CA ASP A 53 7.02 -8.26 3.65
C ASP A 53 5.96 -7.46 2.88
N LEU A 54 5.15 -8.18 2.10
CA LEU A 54 3.98 -7.66 1.39
C LEU A 54 2.75 -8.19 2.13
N LEU A 55 2.00 -7.32 2.80
CA LEU A 55 0.87 -7.71 3.64
C LEU A 55 -0.42 -7.56 2.83
N ASN A 56 -1.07 -8.67 2.50
CA ASN A 56 -2.32 -8.68 1.74
C ASN A 56 -3.43 -9.33 2.55
N VAL A 57 -4.50 -8.57 2.80
CA VAL A 57 -5.70 -9.01 3.50
C VAL A 57 -6.77 -9.47 2.52
N SER A 58 -7.49 -10.53 2.85
CA SER A 58 -8.65 -11.01 2.08
C SER A 58 -9.76 -11.48 3.01
N PHE A 59 -11.01 -11.16 2.64
CA PHE A 59 -12.21 -11.62 3.32
C PHE A 59 -12.91 -12.78 2.60
N ASP A 60 -12.63 -12.93 1.30
CA ASP A 60 -13.21 -13.96 0.43
C ASP A 60 -12.19 -15.07 0.10
N GLY A 61 -11.13 -15.16 0.91
CA GLY A 61 -10.08 -16.17 0.82
C GLY A 61 -9.23 -16.06 -0.45
N PRO A 62 -8.78 -17.19 -1.03
CA PRO A 62 -7.73 -17.22 -2.06
C PRO A 62 -8.17 -16.67 -3.43
N PHE A 63 -9.48 -16.52 -3.67
CA PHE A 63 -10.06 -16.11 -4.94
C PHE A 63 -10.50 -14.65 -4.97
N ALA A 64 -10.28 -13.90 -3.88
CA ALA A 64 -10.55 -12.46 -3.86
C ALA A 64 -9.74 -11.74 -4.96
N PRO A 65 -10.32 -10.76 -5.67
CA PRO A 65 -9.62 -10.04 -6.73
C PRO A 65 -8.28 -9.45 -6.29
N ASP A 66 -8.23 -8.84 -5.09
CA ASP A 66 -7.01 -8.28 -4.53
C ASP A 66 -5.97 -9.36 -4.17
N ARG A 67 -6.40 -10.55 -3.75
CA ARG A 67 -5.48 -11.67 -3.49
C ARG A 67 -4.85 -12.18 -4.78
N ILE A 68 -5.66 -12.32 -5.83
CA ILE A 68 -5.18 -12.73 -7.16
C ILE A 68 -4.21 -11.69 -7.70
N SER A 69 -4.56 -10.40 -7.59
CA SER A 69 -3.72 -9.29 -8.02
C SER A 69 -2.41 -9.24 -7.22
N ALA A 70 -2.44 -9.43 -5.91
CA ALA A 70 -1.23 -9.47 -5.08
C ALA A 70 -0.31 -10.64 -5.45
N ARG A 71 -0.85 -11.85 -5.68
CA ARG A 71 -0.04 -12.99 -6.13
C ARG A 71 0.57 -12.76 -7.51
N ALA A 72 -0.16 -12.14 -8.43
CA ALA A 72 0.37 -11.77 -9.75
C ALA A 72 1.46 -10.71 -9.62
N GLY A 73 1.22 -9.68 -8.81
CA GLY A 73 2.18 -8.61 -8.53
C GLY A 73 3.47 -9.12 -7.89
N LEU A 74 3.39 -10.08 -6.96
CA LEU A 74 4.57 -10.75 -6.41
C LEU A 74 5.43 -11.39 -7.52
N LYS A 75 4.80 -12.12 -8.46
CA LYS A 75 5.51 -12.74 -9.58
C LYS A 75 6.18 -11.71 -10.48
N GLU A 76 5.56 -10.54 -10.67
CA GLU A 76 6.18 -9.44 -11.42
C GLU A 76 7.35 -8.81 -10.67
N LEU A 77 7.22 -8.56 -9.37
CA LEU A 77 8.30 -8.04 -8.52
C LEU A 77 9.50 -9.00 -8.50
N GLN A 78 9.25 -10.32 -8.47
CA GLN A 78 10.31 -11.34 -8.56
C GLN A 78 11.02 -11.34 -9.91
N LYS A 79 10.34 -10.99 -11.01
CA LYS A 79 10.97 -10.84 -12.33
C LYS A 79 11.84 -9.58 -12.40
N ILE A 80 11.37 -8.47 -11.82
CA ILE A 80 12.06 -7.18 -11.85
C ILE A 80 13.27 -7.18 -10.90
N ALA A 81 13.12 -7.79 -9.72
CA ALA A 81 14.13 -7.84 -8.67
C ALA A 81 14.33 -9.30 -8.18
N PRO A 82 15.00 -10.16 -8.97
CA PRO A 82 15.15 -11.58 -8.66
C PRO A 82 16.03 -11.85 -7.44
N SER A 83 16.94 -10.93 -7.10
CA SER A 83 17.77 -11.02 -5.90
C SER A 83 17.04 -10.63 -4.61
N ARG A 84 15.85 -10.01 -4.71
CA ARG A 84 15.09 -9.57 -3.56
C ARG A 84 14.27 -10.71 -2.98
N ARG A 85 14.38 -10.88 -1.67
CA ARG A 85 13.52 -11.77 -0.89
C ARG A 85 12.22 -11.07 -0.55
N TRP A 86 11.21 -11.33 -1.37
CA TRP A 86 9.83 -10.89 -1.17
C TRP A 86 9.05 -11.94 -0.38
N LYS A 87 8.30 -11.51 0.64
CA LYS A 87 7.40 -12.38 1.41
C LYS A 87 5.98 -11.87 1.33
N LEU A 88 5.15 -12.53 0.52
CA LEU A 88 3.72 -12.24 0.51
C LEU A 88 3.05 -12.94 1.69
N VAL A 89 2.67 -12.13 2.69
CA VAL A 89 1.95 -12.58 3.88
C VAL A 89 0.46 -12.50 3.61
N GLU A 90 -0.16 -13.68 3.51
CA GLU A 90 -1.57 -13.83 3.23
C GLU A 90 -2.38 -13.85 4.52
N ILE A 91 -3.11 -12.76 4.76
CA ILE A 91 -3.95 -12.57 5.95
C ILE A 91 -5.39 -12.80 5.53
N ASP A 92 -5.93 -13.97 5.83
CA ASP A 92 -7.32 -14.31 5.53
C ASP A 92 -8.16 -14.14 6.79
N ALA A 93 -9.30 -13.45 6.67
CA ALA A 93 -10.17 -13.15 7.79
C ALA A 93 -11.63 -13.39 7.43
N ASP A 94 -12.38 -13.99 8.35
CA ASP A 94 -13.81 -14.21 8.20
C ASP A 94 -14.57 -13.13 8.98
N LEU A 95 -15.20 -12.19 8.26
CA LEU A 95 -15.93 -11.06 8.86
C LEU A 95 -17.02 -11.53 9.85
N LEU A 96 -17.62 -12.70 9.64
CA LEU A 96 -18.66 -13.22 10.52
C LEU A 96 -18.11 -13.60 11.90
N LYS A 97 -16.82 -13.94 11.98
CA LYS A 97 -16.14 -14.32 13.22
C LYS A 97 -15.57 -13.12 13.98
N LEU A 98 -15.52 -11.93 13.37
CA LEU A 98 -14.84 -10.74 13.91
C LEU A 98 -15.78 -9.80 14.70
N THR A 99 -16.71 -10.33 15.49
CA THR A 99 -17.72 -9.48 16.15
C THR A 99 -17.08 -8.53 17.20
N SER A 100 -16.11 -9.00 17.97
CA SER A 100 -15.37 -8.20 18.96
C SER A 100 -14.45 -7.18 18.30
N GLU A 101 -13.71 -7.63 17.30
CA GLU A 101 -12.72 -6.86 16.55
C GLU A 101 -13.41 -5.75 15.76
N THR A 102 -14.57 -6.03 15.16
CA THR A 102 -15.39 -5.02 14.48
C THR A 102 -15.81 -3.92 15.46
N LYS A 103 -16.23 -4.27 16.68
CA LYS A 103 -16.57 -3.26 17.71
C LYS A 103 -15.35 -2.44 18.14
N HIS A 104 -14.20 -3.09 18.30
CA HIS A 104 -12.95 -2.43 18.62
C HIS A 104 -12.53 -1.45 17.52
N VAL A 105 -12.47 -1.91 16.27
CA VAL A 105 -12.15 -1.09 15.10
C VAL A 105 -13.16 0.05 14.94
N MET A 106 -14.45 -0.17 15.19
CA MET A 106 -15.45 0.90 15.18
C MET A 106 -15.11 2.03 16.17
N SER A 107 -14.52 1.70 17.33
CA SER A 107 -14.04 2.71 18.28
C SER A 107 -12.79 3.43 17.76
N LEU A 108 -11.89 2.71 17.07
CA LEU A 108 -10.67 3.28 16.48
C LEU A 108 -10.95 4.25 15.34
N ILE A 109 -12.02 4.05 14.56
CA ILE A 109 -12.30 4.91 13.39
C ILE A 109 -12.97 6.26 13.74
N ASN A 110 -13.51 6.44 14.96
CA ASN A 110 -14.22 7.65 15.39
C ASN A 110 -13.46 8.95 15.07
N PRO A 111 -13.99 10.03 14.49
CA PRO A 111 -15.40 10.37 14.38
C PRO A 111 -16.04 9.76 13.13
N ALA A 112 -15.30 9.02 12.31
CA ALA A 112 -15.89 8.26 11.23
C ALA A 112 -16.80 7.18 11.80
N ARG A 113 -17.93 6.92 11.14
CA ARG A 113 -18.97 6.01 11.62
C ARG A 113 -19.76 5.32 10.51
N THR A 114 -19.22 5.36 9.28
CA THR A 114 -19.89 4.74 8.13
C THR A 114 -19.43 3.29 7.98
N TYR A 115 -20.26 2.45 7.35
CA TYR A 115 -19.88 1.08 7.00
C TYR A 115 -18.65 1.04 6.08
N MET A 116 -18.50 2.02 5.19
CA MET A 116 -17.33 2.10 4.32
C MET A 116 -16.06 2.41 5.12
N ASP A 117 -16.13 3.33 6.07
CA ASP A 117 -15.01 3.63 6.98
C ASP A 117 -14.64 2.40 7.82
N LEU A 118 -15.64 1.65 8.30
CA LEU A 118 -15.41 0.40 9.04
C LEU A 118 -14.74 -0.68 8.18
N ASN A 119 -15.22 -0.89 6.95
CA ASN A 119 -14.64 -1.88 6.03
C ASN A 119 -13.19 -1.56 5.67
N ILE A 120 -12.87 -0.29 5.43
CA ILE A 120 -11.48 0.13 5.19
C ILE A 120 -10.66 -0.04 6.47
N GLY A 121 -11.18 0.43 7.60
CA GLY A 121 -10.50 0.35 8.90
C GLY A 121 -10.17 -1.08 9.31
N ILE A 122 -11.10 -2.02 9.15
CA ILE A 122 -10.88 -3.43 9.51
C ILE A 122 -9.88 -4.11 8.58
N ALA A 123 -9.92 -3.81 7.27
CA ALA A 123 -8.93 -4.30 6.33
C ALA A 123 -7.52 -3.82 6.70
N LEU A 124 -7.36 -2.53 7.00
CA LEU A 124 -6.08 -1.96 7.43
C LEU A 124 -5.61 -2.53 8.76
N TRP A 125 -6.51 -2.66 9.74
CA TRP A 125 -6.20 -3.20 11.06
C TRP A 125 -5.74 -4.66 10.97
N LEU A 126 -6.45 -5.49 10.20
CA LEU A 126 -6.06 -6.89 9.96
C LEU A 126 -4.74 -6.99 9.19
N ALA A 127 -4.58 -6.22 8.12
CA ALA A 127 -3.34 -6.21 7.35
C ALA A 127 -2.15 -5.76 8.22
N ALA A 128 -2.36 -4.74 9.06
CA ALA A 128 -1.36 -4.24 9.98
C ALA A 128 -0.97 -5.26 11.06
N SER A 129 -1.87 -6.15 11.50
CA SER A 129 -1.50 -7.25 12.42
C SER A 129 -0.33 -8.08 11.90
N GLY A 130 -0.21 -8.21 10.57
CA GLY A 130 0.81 -9.01 9.91
C GLY A 130 0.77 -10.49 10.27
N ASP A 131 -0.33 -10.97 10.87
CA ASP A 131 -0.54 -12.34 11.30
C ASP A 131 -1.27 -13.11 10.19
N GLY A 132 -0.51 -13.89 9.44
CA GLY A 132 -1.02 -14.57 8.24
C GLY A 132 -0.21 -15.81 7.92
N CYS A 133 -0.21 -16.18 6.65
CA CYS A 133 0.55 -17.32 6.18
C CYS A 133 1.39 -16.99 4.94
N LEU A 134 2.51 -17.67 4.79
CA LEU A 134 3.30 -17.69 3.55
C LEU A 134 2.90 -18.94 2.76
N GLN A 135 2.74 -18.79 1.44
CA GLN A 135 2.68 -19.97 0.58
C GLN A 135 4.07 -20.59 0.47
N GLY A 136 4.16 -21.89 0.73
CA GLY A 136 5.38 -22.66 0.44
C GLY A 136 5.70 -22.63 -1.05
N GLU A 137 6.99 -22.65 -1.39
CA GLU A 137 7.41 -22.86 -2.78
C GLU A 137 6.91 -24.24 -3.23
N THR A 138 6.25 -24.29 -4.40
CA THR A 138 5.81 -25.53 -5.04
C THR A 138 7.02 -26.38 -5.42
N GLY A 139 7.46 -27.23 -4.49
CA GLY A 139 8.11 -28.49 -4.84
C GLY A 139 7.06 -29.45 -5.41
N ASN A 140 7.47 -30.33 -6.32
CA ASN A 140 6.63 -31.29 -7.07
C ASN A 140 5.92 -32.36 -6.21
N ASP A 141 5.62 -32.10 -4.95
CA ASP A 141 4.91 -33.00 -4.06
C ASP A 141 3.64 -32.28 -3.58
N ASP A 142 2.48 -32.90 -3.77
CA ASP A 142 1.11 -32.36 -3.66
C ASP A 142 0.69 -31.93 -2.23
N THR A 143 1.63 -31.52 -1.38
CA THR A 143 1.39 -30.89 -0.08
C THR A 143 1.81 -29.43 -0.11
N CYS A 144 0.98 -28.60 -0.74
CA CYS A 144 1.07 -27.14 -0.65
C CYS A 144 0.82 -26.69 0.80
N GLY A 145 1.88 -26.68 1.61
CA GLY A 145 1.83 -26.29 3.02
C GLY A 145 1.85 -24.77 3.15
N SER A 146 0.73 -24.21 3.63
CA SER A 146 0.68 -22.82 4.11
C SER A 146 1.40 -22.73 5.46
N VAL A 147 2.43 -21.88 5.57
CA VAL A 147 3.23 -21.74 6.81
C VAL A 147 2.79 -20.49 7.54
N LYS A 148 2.36 -20.64 8.81
CA LYS A 148 2.03 -19.49 9.66
C LYS A 148 3.22 -18.56 9.80
N TYR A 149 2.99 -17.28 9.61
CA TYR A 149 4.01 -16.25 9.65
C TYR A 149 3.45 -14.95 10.25
N LYS A 150 4.24 -14.35 11.14
CA LYS A 150 3.94 -13.04 11.70
C LYS A 150 5.02 -12.05 11.31
N SER A 151 4.62 -11.01 10.58
CA SER A 151 5.54 -9.95 10.17
C SER A 151 6.07 -9.17 11.37
N ALA A 152 7.40 -9.07 11.46
CA ALA A 152 8.09 -8.29 12.49
C ALA A 152 8.27 -6.81 12.12
N ALA A 153 7.87 -6.41 10.90
CA ALA A 153 8.03 -5.04 10.42
C ALA A 153 7.23 -4.06 11.26
N ARG A 154 7.90 -2.98 11.69
CA ARG A 154 7.28 -1.90 12.48
C ARG A 154 6.83 -0.73 11.63
N ILE A 155 7.37 -0.59 10.42
CA ILE A 155 7.02 0.47 9.47
C ILE A 155 6.19 -0.15 8.35
N LEU A 156 5.02 0.43 8.07
CA LEU A 156 4.16 0.04 6.94
C LEU A 156 4.11 1.16 5.91
N LEU A 157 4.48 0.87 4.66
CA LEU A 157 4.21 1.77 3.55
C LEU A 157 2.79 1.56 3.04
N VAL A 158 2.06 2.65 2.86
CA VAL A 158 0.66 2.67 2.44
C VAL A 158 0.52 3.51 1.16
N GLY A 159 -0.22 2.99 0.18
CA GLY A 159 -0.47 3.66 -1.11
C GLY A 159 -1.47 4.82 -1.06
N ALA A 160 -1.94 5.23 0.12
CA ALA A 160 -2.90 6.32 0.25
C ALA A 160 -2.28 7.66 -0.19
N GLY A 161 -3.09 8.51 -0.82
CA GLY A 161 -2.64 9.76 -1.44
C GLY A 161 -2.40 9.66 -2.95
N ALA A 162 -2.24 8.46 -3.50
CA ALA A 162 -2.07 8.27 -4.95
C ALA A 162 -3.34 8.62 -5.73
N ASP A 163 -4.50 8.13 -5.28
CA ASP A 163 -5.76 8.36 -5.97
C ASP A 163 -6.18 9.84 -5.92
N GLU A 164 -5.99 10.50 -4.77
CA GLU A 164 -6.30 11.92 -4.56
C GLU A 164 -5.47 12.84 -5.46
N GLN A 165 -4.20 12.52 -5.68
CA GLN A 165 -3.28 13.36 -6.47
C GLN A 165 -3.21 12.99 -7.94
N CYS A 166 -3.53 11.74 -8.30
CA CYS A 166 -3.40 11.24 -9.66
C CYS A 166 -4.74 10.86 -10.32
N ALA A 167 -5.84 11.46 -9.85
CA ALA A 167 -7.18 11.29 -10.38
C ALA A 167 -7.68 9.82 -10.40
N GLY A 168 -7.36 9.03 -9.36
CA GLY A 168 -7.64 7.60 -9.33
C GLY A 168 -9.08 7.18 -9.01
N TYR A 169 -9.85 8.04 -8.34
CA TYR A 169 -11.24 7.71 -8.00
C TYR A 169 -12.22 7.84 -9.17
N GLY A 170 -13.20 6.94 -9.24
CA GLY A 170 -14.27 7.01 -10.25
C GLY A 170 -15.06 8.33 -10.26
N ARG A 171 -15.19 9.00 -9.09
CA ARG A 171 -15.84 10.33 -9.00
C ARG A 171 -15.07 11.43 -9.73
N HIS A 172 -13.75 11.33 -9.85
CA HIS A 172 -12.93 12.28 -10.59
C HIS A 172 -13.32 12.32 -12.06
N ARG A 173 -13.55 11.14 -12.65
CA ARG A 173 -14.07 11.01 -14.01
C ARG A 173 -15.43 11.65 -14.18
N THR A 174 -16.34 11.47 -13.23
CA THR A 174 -17.66 12.12 -13.25
C THR A 174 -17.52 13.65 -13.23
N LYS A 175 -16.63 14.18 -12.38
CA LYS A 175 -16.37 15.62 -12.27
C LYS A 175 -15.71 16.19 -13.52
N TYR A 176 -14.78 15.46 -14.10
CA TYR A 176 -14.18 15.80 -15.39
C TYR A 176 -15.21 15.84 -16.52
N ARG A 177 -16.15 14.87 -16.59
CA ARG A 177 -17.22 14.90 -17.61
C ARG A 177 -18.15 16.10 -17.47
N ASN A 178 -18.41 16.53 -16.24
CA ASN A 178 -19.36 17.61 -15.98
C ASN A 178 -18.72 19.01 -16.01
N GLY A 179 -17.42 19.12 -15.74
CA GLY A 179 -16.72 20.40 -15.56
C GLY A 179 -15.35 20.47 -16.21
N SER A 180 -15.00 19.53 -17.09
CA SER A 180 -13.69 19.40 -17.74
C SER A 180 -12.54 19.43 -16.71
N TRP A 181 -11.38 19.96 -17.10
CA TRP A 181 -10.19 20.06 -16.26
C TRP A 181 -10.39 20.89 -14.99
N LEU A 182 -11.20 21.96 -15.06
CA LEU A 182 -11.50 22.79 -13.89
C LEU A 182 -12.30 22.01 -12.84
N GLY A 183 -13.35 21.31 -13.27
CA GLY A 183 -14.15 20.48 -12.36
C GLY A 183 -13.37 19.33 -11.74
N LEU A 184 -12.44 18.73 -12.49
CA LEU A 184 -11.50 17.74 -11.96
C LEU A 184 -10.57 18.33 -10.90
N ASN A 185 -9.93 19.46 -11.23
CA ASN A 185 -9.00 20.16 -10.35
C ASN A 185 -9.66 20.52 -9.01
N ASP A 186 -10.88 21.07 -9.06
CA ASP A 186 -11.61 21.46 -7.86
C ASP A 186 -11.96 20.26 -6.99
N GLU A 187 -12.35 19.13 -7.57
CA GLU A 187 -12.62 17.90 -6.83
C GLU A 187 -11.37 17.33 -6.16
N MET A 188 -10.25 17.22 -6.90
CA MET A 188 -8.99 16.70 -6.36
C MET A 188 -8.44 17.61 -5.25
N LYS A 189 -8.57 18.93 -5.43
CA LYS A 189 -8.21 19.90 -4.39
C LYS A 189 -9.03 19.73 -3.12
N LEU A 190 -10.34 19.49 -3.24
CA LEU A 190 -11.21 19.20 -2.10
C LEU A 190 -10.81 17.91 -1.38
N ASP A 191 -10.43 16.88 -2.12
CA ASP A 191 -9.95 15.62 -1.55
C ASP A 191 -8.67 15.84 -0.74
N MET A 192 -7.68 16.52 -1.30
CA MET A 192 -6.44 16.86 -0.58
C MET A 192 -6.69 17.70 0.67
N GLN A 193 -7.62 18.66 0.64
CA GLN A 193 -7.98 19.49 1.80
C GLN A 193 -8.63 18.69 2.94
N ARG A 194 -9.25 17.54 2.63
CA ARG A 194 -10.02 16.74 3.58
C ARG A 194 -9.36 15.40 3.90
N ILE A 195 -8.24 15.07 3.27
CA ILE A 195 -7.59 13.75 3.36
C ILE A 195 -7.25 13.35 4.80
N TRP A 196 -6.81 14.32 5.61
CA TRP A 196 -6.50 14.10 7.03
C TRP A 196 -7.71 13.59 7.82
N LYS A 197 -8.90 14.12 7.52
CA LYS A 197 -10.15 13.76 8.19
C LYS A 197 -10.80 12.53 7.59
N ARG A 198 -10.69 12.35 6.27
CA ARG A 198 -11.41 11.33 5.52
C ARG A 198 -10.71 9.98 5.48
N ASN A 199 -9.38 10.00 5.37
CA ASN A 199 -8.55 8.81 5.16
C ASN A 199 -7.53 8.69 6.30
N LEU A 200 -6.54 9.60 6.36
CA LEU A 200 -5.35 9.41 7.19
C LEU A 200 -5.64 9.22 8.68
N GLY A 201 -6.56 10.01 9.25
CA GLY A 201 -6.89 9.89 10.67
C GLY A 201 -7.48 8.53 11.03
N ARG A 202 -8.28 7.91 10.17
CA ARG A 202 -8.80 6.54 10.36
C ARG A 202 -7.67 5.53 10.18
N ASP A 203 -6.94 5.66 9.08
CA ASP A 203 -5.94 4.68 8.64
C ASP A 203 -4.79 4.57 9.65
N ASP A 204 -4.31 5.71 10.14
CA ASP A 204 -3.26 5.80 11.16
C ASP A 204 -3.64 5.05 12.44
N ARG A 205 -4.86 5.28 12.98
CA ARG A 205 -5.29 4.62 14.23
C ARG A 205 -5.50 3.13 14.08
N CYS A 206 -6.03 2.68 12.95
CA CYS A 206 -6.17 1.25 12.66
C CYS A 206 -4.81 0.55 12.55
N ILE A 207 -3.81 1.21 11.97
CA ILE A 207 -2.45 0.67 11.83
C ILE A 207 -1.70 0.72 13.17
N ALA A 208 -1.76 1.85 13.88
CA ALA A 208 -1.05 2.10 15.13
C ALA A 208 -1.52 1.20 16.29
N ASP A 209 -2.77 0.75 16.29
CA ASP A 209 -3.30 -0.20 17.28
C ASP A 209 -2.53 -1.54 17.26
N ASN A 210 -1.90 -1.89 16.14
CA ASN A 210 -1.02 -3.05 16.00
C ASN A 210 0.46 -2.75 16.31
N GLY A 211 0.77 -1.58 16.87
CA GLY A 211 2.13 -1.15 17.20
C GLY A 211 3.01 -0.88 15.98
N LYS A 212 2.40 -0.53 14.83
CA LYS A 212 3.10 -0.21 13.59
C LYS A 212 2.90 1.25 13.20
N GLU A 213 3.92 1.84 12.59
CA GLU A 213 3.92 3.21 12.08
C GLU A 213 3.60 3.20 10.58
N ALA A 214 2.52 3.90 10.19
CA ALA A 214 2.18 4.09 8.79
C ALA A 214 3.03 5.21 8.18
N ARG A 215 3.54 4.98 6.96
CA ARG A 215 4.15 6.02 6.12
C ARG A 215 3.45 6.06 4.78
N PHE A 216 3.26 7.28 4.27
CA PHE A 216 2.46 7.57 3.09
C PHE A 216 3.33 8.26 2.03
N PRO A 217 4.15 7.52 1.26
CA PRO A 217 5.14 8.14 0.37
C PRO A 217 4.53 9.05 -0.71
N PHE A 218 3.30 8.78 -1.14
CA PHE A 218 2.61 9.66 -2.08
C PHE A 218 2.31 11.03 -1.48
N LEU A 219 2.19 11.15 -0.15
CA LEU A 219 1.92 12.40 0.56
C LEU A 219 3.19 13.08 1.07
N ASP A 220 4.37 12.62 0.63
CA ASP A 220 5.61 13.34 0.86
C ASP A 220 5.56 14.74 0.19
N GLU A 221 6.09 15.75 0.88
CA GLU A 221 6.01 17.15 0.40
C GLU A 221 6.70 17.35 -0.96
N ASP A 222 7.79 16.62 -1.22
CA ASP A 222 8.50 16.71 -2.49
C ASP A 222 7.71 16.02 -3.62
N VAL A 223 7.05 14.89 -3.32
CA VAL A 223 6.16 14.20 -4.27
C VAL A 223 4.96 15.07 -4.61
N ILE A 224 4.29 15.65 -3.60
CA ILE A 224 3.16 16.56 -3.79
C ILE A 224 3.59 17.74 -4.66
N ARG A 225 4.73 18.37 -4.34
CA ARG A 225 5.24 19.52 -5.10
C ARG A 225 5.46 19.18 -6.56
N ILE A 226 6.11 18.04 -6.86
CA ILE A 226 6.35 17.59 -8.23
C ILE A 226 5.01 17.36 -8.96
N LEU A 227 4.04 16.70 -8.33
CA LEU A 227 2.74 16.42 -8.95
C LEU A 227 1.93 17.69 -9.22
N LEU A 228 2.02 18.70 -8.35
CA LEU A 228 1.36 20.00 -8.54
C LEU A 228 1.96 20.83 -9.68
N ASP A 229 3.24 20.62 -10.01
CA ASP A 229 3.91 21.32 -11.11
C ASP A 229 3.61 20.68 -12.48
N ILE A 230 3.01 19.48 -12.52
CA ILE A 230 2.68 18.76 -13.75
C ILE A 230 1.23 19.10 -14.16
N PRO A 231 0.99 19.41 -15.45
CA PRO A 231 -0.36 19.64 -15.94
C PRO A 231 -1.28 18.42 -15.79
N LEU A 232 -2.56 18.64 -15.44
CA LEU A 232 -3.50 17.54 -15.17
C LEU A 232 -3.72 16.56 -16.33
N TRP A 233 -3.54 17.00 -17.58
CA TRP A 233 -3.65 16.12 -18.76
C TRP A 233 -2.45 15.16 -18.93
N GLU A 234 -1.34 15.43 -18.26
CA GLU A 234 -0.22 14.48 -18.13
C GLU A 234 -0.44 13.54 -16.95
N ILE A 235 -1.06 14.03 -15.87
CA ILE A 235 -1.44 13.23 -14.70
C ILE A 235 -2.47 12.14 -15.04
N ALA A 236 -3.49 12.48 -15.83
CA ALA A 236 -4.57 11.56 -16.19
C ALA A 236 -5.17 11.85 -17.58
N ASP A 237 -5.64 10.80 -18.25
CA ASP A 237 -6.47 10.89 -19.46
C ASP A 237 -7.84 10.26 -19.21
N LEU A 238 -8.75 11.03 -18.60
CA LEU A 238 -10.07 10.54 -18.19
C LEU A 238 -11.06 10.36 -19.36
N ASN A 239 -10.62 10.49 -20.62
CA ASN A 239 -11.36 10.04 -21.79
C ASN A 239 -11.14 8.55 -22.07
N GLN A 240 -10.00 7.98 -21.67
CA GLN A 240 -9.70 6.54 -21.81
C GLN A 240 -10.53 5.71 -20.83
N PRO A 241 -10.71 4.39 -21.07
CA PRO A 241 -11.38 3.49 -20.14
C PRO A 241 -10.82 3.52 -18.70
N ILE A 242 -11.63 3.04 -17.75
CA ILE A 242 -11.21 2.84 -16.35
C ILE A 242 -10.07 1.81 -16.32
N GLY A 243 -9.06 2.06 -15.51
CA GLY A 243 -7.84 1.25 -15.40
C GLY A 243 -6.76 1.60 -16.42
N ILE A 244 -7.02 2.54 -17.34
CA ILE A 244 -6.06 2.97 -18.38
C ILE A 244 -5.69 4.44 -18.17
N GLY A 245 -6.70 5.31 -18.15
CA GLY A 245 -6.50 6.76 -18.11
C GLY A 245 -6.32 7.38 -16.73
N ASP A 246 -6.88 6.74 -15.70
CA ASP A 246 -6.64 7.09 -14.30
C ASP A 246 -5.19 6.81 -13.93
N LYS A 247 -4.60 7.73 -13.15
CA LYS A 247 -3.23 7.62 -12.67
C LYS A 247 -2.21 7.38 -13.79
N LYS A 248 -2.45 7.96 -14.97
CA LYS A 248 -1.63 7.80 -16.18
C LYS A 248 -0.15 7.98 -15.86
N ILE A 249 0.20 9.08 -15.17
CA ILE A 249 1.59 9.39 -14.81
C ILE A 249 2.26 8.27 -14.00
N LEU A 250 1.51 7.60 -13.12
CA LEU A 250 2.02 6.50 -12.30
C LEU A 250 2.20 5.22 -13.12
N ARG A 251 1.36 4.99 -14.13
CA ARG A 251 1.46 3.83 -15.04
C ARG A 251 2.65 3.93 -15.98
N GLU A 252 3.10 5.15 -16.27
CA GLU A 252 4.26 5.43 -17.11
C GLU A 252 5.60 5.34 -16.36
N VAL A 253 5.56 5.16 -15.02
CA VAL A 253 6.76 4.94 -14.23
C VAL A 253 7.38 3.57 -14.58
N ASN A 254 8.46 3.60 -15.36
CA ASN A 254 9.21 2.41 -15.71
C ASN A 254 10.25 2.05 -14.65
N PHE A 255 10.22 0.81 -14.19
CA PHE A 255 11.20 0.26 -13.24
C PHE A 255 12.34 -0.52 -13.89
N THR A 256 12.27 -0.74 -15.22
CA THR A 256 13.32 -1.39 -16.01
C THR A 256 14.62 -0.60 -15.92
N SER A 257 15.69 -1.27 -15.47
CA SER A 257 17.06 -0.74 -15.42
C SER A 257 17.79 -1.02 -16.72
#